data_AF-A0A1I5Z570-F1
#
_entry.id   AF-A0A1I5Z570-F1
#
_cell.length_a   1.000
_cell.length_b   1.000
_cell.length_c   1.000
_cell.angle_alpha   90.00
_cell.angle_beta   90.00
_cell.angle_gamma   90.00
#
_symmetry.space_group_name_H-M   'P 1'
#
loop_
_entity.id
_entity.type
_entity.pdbx_description
1 polymer ?
#
loop_
_entity_poly.entity_id
_entity_poly.type
_entity_poly.pdbx_seq_one_letter_code
_entity_poly.pdbx_strand_id
1 'polypeptide(L)'
;DYQANHDTWDAAIAKVVLGQTASSQGTPGRLGNDELQGDVRLDLIKADADLVCESFNMGPARWLTAWNFPDAMPPRVYRVVEEPEDMDARASRDEKISRMTGYKPTLGYVQETYGIELQEQTPPNGAQSPAAEFAEGKTPRDPAAAMAPRLAQDLRAAVGGWGTRLQEIFESATSVEDLREKLLAAAPELGMDEYAAVMGLALEAAHLAGRNDVQDELAARGNS
;
A
#
# COMPACT_ATOMS: atom_id res chain seq x y z
N ASP A 1 64.58 0.90 -3.25
CA ASP A 1 63.82 -0.29 -2.88
C ASP A 1 62.64 -0.40 -3.83
N TYR A 2 62.62 -1.45 -4.67
CA TYR A 2 61.57 -1.62 -5.71
C TYR A 2 60.24 -2.04 -5.09
N GLN A 3 60.29 -2.86 -4.05
CA GLN A 3 59.10 -3.38 -3.38
C GLN A 3 58.30 -2.23 -2.74
N ALA A 4 58.98 -1.34 -2.01
CA ALA A 4 58.35 -0.16 -1.44
C ALA A 4 57.66 0.74 -2.48
N ASN A 5 58.25 0.88 -3.67
CA ASN A 5 57.66 1.67 -4.76
C ASN A 5 56.40 0.98 -5.31
N HIS A 6 56.49 -0.32 -5.59
CA HIS A 6 55.36 -1.13 -6.06
C HIS A 6 54.17 -1.01 -5.10
N ASP A 7 54.39 -1.23 -3.80
CA ASP A 7 53.33 -1.24 -2.80
C ASP A 7 52.68 0.14 -2.63
N THR A 8 53.47 1.21 -2.82
CA THR A 8 52.95 2.59 -2.79
C THR A 8 52.02 2.86 -3.98
N TRP A 9 52.40 2.42 -5.19
CA TRP A 9 51.56 2.59 -6.38
C TRP A 9 50.31 1.72 -6.33
N ASP A 10 50.42 0.48 -5.87
CA ASP A 10 49.27 -0.42 -5.69
C ASP A 10 48.25 0.20 -4.71
N ALA A 11 48.72 0.71 -3.57
CA ALA A 11 47.87 1.41 -2.62
C ALA A 11 47.24 2.69 -3.20
N ALA A 12 47.97 3.45 -4.03
CA ALA A 12 47.43 4.64 -4.68
C ALA A 12 46.32 4.30 -5.69
N ILE A 13 46.51 3.26 -6.50
CA ILE A 13 45.51 2.78 -7.46
C ILE A 13 44.25 2.31 -6.74
N ALA A 14 44.40 1.53 -5.67
CA ALA A 14 43.27 1.09 -4.85
C ALA A 14 42.47 2.26 -4.25
N LYS A 15 43.13 3.33 -3.76
CA LYS A 15 42.44 4.54 -3.29
C LYS A 15 41.65 5.24 -4.39
N VAL A 16 42.20 5.33 -5.60
CA VAL A 16 41.54 6.03 -6.72
C VAL A 16 40.32 5.23 -7.22
N VAL A 17 40.43 3.91 -7.31
CA VAL A 17 39.38 3.06 -7.89
C VAL A 17 38.32 2.66 -6.86
N LEU A 18 38.75 2.27 -5.65
CA LEU A 18 37.87 1.72 -4.62
C LEU A 18 37.58 2.70 -3.48
N GLY A 19 38.29 3.83 -3.41
CA GLY A 19 38.20 4.78 -2.29
C GLY A 19 38.92 4.33 -1.01
N GLN A 20 39.44 3.10 -0.98
CA GLN A 20 40.00 2.48 0.23
C GLN A 20 41.19 1.54 -0.05
N THR A 21 41.93 1.18 1.00
CA THR A 21 43.10 0.26 0.92
C THR A 21 43.13 -0.82 2.00
N ALA A 22 42.35 -0.69 3.07
CA ALA A 22 42.50 -1.54 4.25
C ALA A 22 41.93 -2.95 4.06
N SER A 23 40.87 -3.16 3.29
CA SER A 23 40.33 -4.52 3.10
C SER A 23 41.32 -5.50 2.44
N SER A 24 42.32 -4.98 1.70
CA SER A 24 43.32 -5.79 0.99
C SER A 24 44.69 -5.83 1.68
N GLN A 25 44.99 -4.86 2.55
CA GLN A 25 46.29 -4.72 3.25
C GLN A 25 46.13 -4.66 4.79
N GLY A 26 44.97 -5.09 5.31
CA GLY A 26 44.59 -4.95 6.70
C GLY A 26 45.52 -5.71 7.64
N THR A 27 46.25 -4.98 8.49
CA THR A 27 46.96 -5.58 9.62
C THR A 27 45.95 -5.89 10.72
N PRO A 28 45.90 -7.13 11.26
CA PRO A 28 44.96 -7.48 12.33
C PRO A 28 45.08 -6.51 13.52
N GLY A 29 44.00 -5.76 13.83
CA GLY A 29 43.92 -4.87 15.00
C GLY A 29 43.50 -3.41 14.74
N ARG A 30 43.26 -2.98 13.49
CA ARG A 30 42.79 -1.62 13.14
C ARG A 30 41.29 -1.53 12.83
N LEU A 31 40.45 -2.13 13.68
CA LEU A 31 38.99 -2.26 13.49
C LEU A 31 38.26 -0.94 13.13
N GLY A 32 38.63 0.20 13.73
CA GLY A 32 37.93 1.47 13.47
C GLY A 32 38.23 2.12 12.11
N ASN A 33 39.24 1.64 11.37
CA ASN A 33 39.56 2.17 10.05
C ASN A 33 38.84 1.41 8.92
N ASP A 34 38.33 0.22 9.21
CA ASP A 34 37.69 -0.64 8.22
C ASP A 34 36.22 -0.23 7.99
N GLU A 35 35.51 0.19 9.04
CA GLU A 35 34.14 0.73 8.96
C GLU A 35 34.09 2.01 8.11
N LEU A 36 34.89 3.03 8.45
CA LEU A 36 34.97 4.28 7.69
C LEU A 36 35.34 4.08 6.21
N GLN A 37 36.14 3.05 5.91
CA GLN A 37 36.50 2.72 4.54
C GLN A 37 35.40 1.95 3.80
N GLY A 38 34.62 1.15 4.52
CA GLY A 38 33.36 0.58 4.04
C GLY A 38 32.36 1.67 3.66
N ASP A 39 32.21 2.69 4.49
CA ASP A 39 31.32 3.82 4.25
C ASP A 39 31.70 4.58 2.96
N VAL A 40 32.99 4.88 2.77
CA VAL A 40 33.48 5.51 1.54
C VAL A 40 33.15 4.67 0.31
N ARG A 41 33.30 3.35 0.40
CA ARG A 41 32.95 2.44 -0.70
C ARG A 41 31.44 2.49 -0.99
N LEU A 42 30.59 2.51 0.04
CA LEU A 42 29.14 2.61 -0.13
C LEU A 42 28.74 3.95 -0.78
N ASP A 43 29.39 5.05 -0.38
CA ASP A 43 29.19 6.36 -0.99
C ASP A 43 29.54 6.37 -2.49
N LEU A 44 30.66 5.74 -2.87
CA LEU A 44 31.04 5.58 -4.28
C LEU A 44 30.01 4.76 -5.05
N ILE A 45 29.55 3.63 -4.49
CA ILE A 45 28.53 2.78 -5.13
C ILE A 45 27.23 3.56 -5.32
N LYS A 46 26.82 4.37 -4.33
CA LYS A 46 25.62 5.20 -4.40
C LYS A 46 25.75 6.26 -5.50
N ALA A 47 26.86 6.98 -5.54
CA ALA A 47 27.13 7.99 -6.56
C ALA A 47 27.12 7.39 -7.98
N ASP A 48 27.77 6.24 -8.17
CA ASP A 48 27.78 5.53 -9.46
C ASP A 48 26.38 5.04 -9.85
N ALA A 49 25.62 4.51 -8.90
CA ALA A 49 24.25 4.07 -9.13
C ALA A 49 23.35 5.24 -9.54
N ASP A 50 23.46 6.39 -8.88
CA ASP A 50 22.72 7.60 -9.20
C ASP A 50 23.07 8.11 -10.61
N LEU A 51 24.36 8.18 -10.94
CA LEU A 51 24.82 8.61 -12.26
C LEU A 51 24.29 7.71 -13.40
N VAL A 52 24.35 6.39 -13.22
CA VAL A 52 23.83 5.44 -14.21
C VAL A 52 22.30 5.53 -14.31
N CYS A 53 21.59 5.64 -13.18
CA CYS A 53 20.14 5.76 -13.20
C CYS A 53 19.68 7.09 -13.82
N GLU A 54 20.35 8.20 -13.51
CA GLU A 54 20.01 9.52 -14.05
C GLU A 54 20.25 9.59 -15.55
N SER A 55 21.39 9.08 -16.04
CA SER A 55 21.66 8.99 -17.48
C SER A 55 20.61 8.14 -18.22
N PHE A 56 20.16 7.04 -17.62
CA PHE A 56 19.09 6.21 -18.18
C PHE A 56 17.74 6.92 -18.18
N ASN A 57 17.40 7.60 -17.08
CA ASN A 57 16.14 8.34 -16.93
C ASN A 57 16.05 9.53 -17.90
N MET A 58 17.16 10.23 -18.13
CA MET A 58 17.23 11.37 -19.06
C MET A 58 17.21 10.96 -20.53
N GLY A 59 17.74 9.77 -20.86
CA GLY A 59 17.81 9.27 -22.23
C GLY A 59 16.76 8.19 -22.52
N PRO A 60 17.12 6.89 -22.47
CA PRO A 60 16.26 5.79 -22.88
C PRO A 60 14.85 5.80 -22.27
N ALA A 61 14.71 6.03 -20.96
CA ALA A 61 13.40 5.99 -20.31
C ALA A 61 12.45 7.04 -20.92
N ARG A 62 12.94 8.27 -21.11
CA ARG A 62 12.17 9.35 -21.72
C ARG A 62 11.83 9.08 -23.17
N TRP A 63 12.80 8.66 -23.99
CA TRP A 63 12.60 8.44 -25.42
C TRP A 63 11.67 7.25 -25.70
N LEU A 64 11.85 6.15 -24.97
CA LEU A 64 10.99 4.97 -25.11
C LEU A 64 9.56 5.26 -24.65
N THR A 65 9.37 6.01 -23.56
CA THR A 65 8.03 6.42 -23.14
C THR A 65 7.39 7.32 -24.19
N ALA A 66 8.07 8.37 -24.66
CA ALA A 66 7.51 9.28 -25.65
C ALA A 66 7.19 8.59 -26.99
N TRP A 67 7.99 7.59 -27.38
CA TRP A 67 7.76 6.82 -28.60
C TRP A 67 6.51 5.92 -28.52
N ASN A 68 6.28 5.26 -27.38
CA ASN A 68 5.14 4.36 -27.21
C ASN A 68 3.88 5.08 -26.74
N PHE A 69 4.03 6.11 -25.91
CA PHE A 69 2.96 6.86 -25.23
C PHE A 69 3.35 8.35 -25.11
N PRO A 70 3.05 9.18 -26.12
CA PRO A 70 3.51 10.57 -26.20
C PRO A 70 3.11 11.46 -25.00
N ASP A 71 1.95 11.21 -24.39
CA ASP A 71 1.41 12.01 -23.28
C ASP A 71 1.71 11.41 -21.89
N ALA A 72 2.42 10.28 -21.82
CA ALA A 72 2.72 9.64 -20.54
C ALA A 72 3.96 10.24 -19.87
N MET A 73 3.91 10.37 -18.54
CA MET A 73 5.10 10.72 -17.76
C MET A 73 6.11 9.54 -17.77
N PRO A 74 7.39 9.79 -18.09
CA PRO A 74 8.40 8.73 -18.08
C PRO A 74 8.54 8.11 -16.67
N PRO A 75 8.71 6.78 -16.59
CA PRO A 75 8.99 6.13 -15.33
C PRO A 75 10.37 6.54 -14.81
N ARG A 76 10.52 6.56 -13.48
CA ARG A 76 11.80 6.81 -12.82
C ARG A 76 12.42 5.51 -12.37
N VAL A 77 13.60 5.20 -12.90
CA VAL A 77 14.42 4.06 -12.48
C VAL A 77 15.44 4.54 -11.45
N TYR A 78 15.55 3.81 -10.34
CA TYR A 78 16.57 4.03 -9.32
C TYR A 78 16.98 2.69 -8.72
N ARG A 79 18.17 2.62 -8.12
CA ARG A 79 18.66 1.43 -7.41
C ARG A 79 18.65 1.72 -5.92
N VAL A 80 18.15 0.77 -5.14
CA VAL A 80 18.22 0.82 -3.68
C VAL A 80 19.59 0.28 -3.29
N VAL A 81 20.50 1.18 -2.90
CA VAL A 81 21.87 0.86 -2.46
C VAL A 81 21.98 0.88 -0.93
N GLU A 82 21.03 1.52 -0.26
CA GLU A 82 21.01 1.63 1.19
C GLU A 82 20.79 0.25 1.83
N GLU A 83 21.53 -0.02 2.90
CA GLU A 83 21.33 -1.23 3.68
C GLU A 83 19.90 -1.21 4.23
N PRO A 84 19.12 -2.29 4.02
CA PRO A 84 17.75 -2.33 4.52
C PRO A 84 17.78 -2.11 6.02
N GLU A 85 17.02 -1.13 6.51
CA GLU A 85 16.97 -0.85 7.94
C GLU A 85 16.64 -2.13 8.73
N ASP A 86 17.32 -2.33 9.84
CA ASP A 86 17.07 -3.45 10.73
C ASP A 86 15.63 -3.35 11.27
N MET A 87 14.77 -4.27 10.82
CA MET A 87 13.36 -4.31 11.18
C MET A 87 13.17 -4.59 12.68
N ASP A 88 14.12 -5.27 13.34
CA ASP A 88 14.10 -5.50 14.78
C ASP A 88 14.44 -4.22 15.56
N ALA A 89 15.38 -3.41 15.05
CA ALA A 89 15.70 -2.11 15.61
C ALA A 89 14.52 -1.13 15.47
N ARG A 90 13.85 -1.13 14.31
CA ARG A 90 12.62 -0.35 14.07
C ARG A 90 11.48 -0.79 14.99
N ALA A 91 11.22 -2.09 15.11
CA ALA A 91 10.20 -2.62 16.01
C ALA A 91 10.47 -2.24 17.47
N SER A 92 11.73 -2.34 17.90
CA SER A 92 12.17 -1.92 19.24
C SER A 92 11.97 -0.43 19.51
N ARG A 93 12.14 0.42 18.48
CA ARG A 93 11.86 1.86 18.57
C ARG A 93 10.36 2.11 18.72
N ASP A 94 9.54 1.47 17.89
CA ASP A 94 8.09 1.63 17.91
C ASP A 94 7.49 1.16 19.25
N GLU A 95 8.04 0.09 19.84
CA GLU A 95 7.70 -0.36 21.19
C GLU A 95 8.03 0.73 22.24
N LYS A 96 9.22 1.34 22.18
CA LYS A 96 9.63 2.41 23.11
C LYS A 96 8.72 3.64 22.97
N ILE A 97 8.38 4.03 21.75
CA ILE A 97 7.48 5.17 21.49
C ILE A 97 6.09 4.88 22.09
N SER A 98 5.56 3.69 21.83
CA SER A 98 4.26 3.26 22.37
C SER A 98 4.25 3.23 23.90
N ARG A 99 5.31 2.69 24.52
CA ARG A 99 5.44 2.65 25.99
C ARG A 99 5.62 4.03 26.62
N MET A 100 6.39 4.93 26.00
CA MET A 100 6.71 6.23 26.59
C MET A 100 5.64 7.30 26.35
N THR A 101 5.02 7.30 25.18
CA THR A 101 4.06 8.35 24.79
C THR A 101 2.60 7.91 24.88
N GLY A 102 2.35 6.60 25.02
CA GLY A 102 1.01 6.02 25.05
C GLY A 102 0.31 5.97 23.70
N TYR A 103 0.92 6.53 22.64
CA TYR A 103 0.38 6.49 21.28
C TYR A 103 0.72 5.16 20.60
N LYS A 104 -0.31 4.47 20.11
CA LYS A 104 -0.16 3.22 19.39
C LYS A 104 0.04 3.49 17.90
N PRO A 105 0.96 2.75 17.22
CA PRO A 105 1.07 2.80 15.76
C PRO A 105 -0.28 2.47 15.09
N THR A 106 -0.59 3.16 13.99
CA THR A 106 -1.82 2.91 13.24
C THR A 106 -1.71 1.62 12.42
N LEU A 107 -2.85 0.98 12.12
CA LEU A 107 -2.90 -0.23 11.31
C LEU A 107 -2.21 -0.05 9.94
N GLY A 108 -2.48 1.09 9.27
CA GLY A 108 -1.88 1.42 7.98
C GLY A 108 -0.36 1.59 8.04
N TYR A 109 0.17 2.22 9.09
CA TYR A 109 1.62 2.36 9.27
C TYR A 109 2.31 1.01 9.43
N VAL A 110 1.73 0.08 10.20
CA VAL A 110 2.34 -1.23 10.42
C VAL A 110 2.28 -2.11 9.16
N GLN A 111 1.17 -2.03 8.41
CA GLN A 111 1.04 -2.74 7.13
C GLN A 111 2.04 -2.24 6.08
N GLU A 112 2.19 -0.93 5.94
CA GLU A 112 3.14 -0.33 4.99
C GLU A 112 4.60 -0.57 5.39
N THR A 113 4.90 -0.49 6.69
CA THR A 113 6.29 -0.57 7.19
C THR A 113 6.82 -1.99 7.25
N TYR A 114 5.98 -2.96 7.65
CA TYR A 114 6.40 -4.34 7.86
C TYR A 114 5.86 -5.31 6.79
N GLY A 115 4.95 -4.87 5.92
CA GLY A 115 4.38 -5.69 4.84
C GLY A 115 3.51 -6.85 5.34
N ILE A 116 3.00 -6.76 6.57
CA ILE A 116 2.22 -7.82 7.22
C ILE A 116 0.75 -7.43 7.20
N GLU A 117 -0.11 -8.31 6.69
CA GLU A 117 -1.56 -8.17 6.85
C GLU A 117 -1.94 -8.42 8.30
N LEU A 118 -2.16 -7.32 9.04
CA LEU A 118 -2.67 -7.37 10.39
C LEU A 118 -4.19 -7.56 10.38
N GLN A 119 -4.68 -8.62 11.02
CA GLN A 119 -6.07 -8.72 11.41
C GLN A 119 -6.29 -7.92 12.69
N GLU A 120 -7.34 -7.10 12.73
CA GLU A 120 -7.80 -6.52 13.99
C GLU A 120 -8.02 -7.66 14.99
N GLN A 121 -7.34 -7.60 16.13
CA GLN A 121 -7.68 -8.49 17.23
C GLN A 121 -9.09 -8.11 17.66
N THR A 122 -10.08 -8.94 17.33
CA THR A 122 -11.36 -8.93 18.02
C THR A 122 -11.03 -9.01 19.50
N PRO A 123 -11.47 -8.05 20.34
CA PRO A 123 -11.18 -8.10 21.77
C PRO A 123 -11.57 -9.48 22.28
N PRO A 124 -10.74 -10.13 23.12
CA PRO A 124 -11.06 -11.45 23.65
C PRO A 124 -12.46 -11.40 24.24
N ASN A 125 -13.35 -12.17 23.62
CA ASN A 125 -14.75 -12.23 23.95
C ASN A 125 -14.86 -12.65 25.43
N GLY A 126 -15.20 -11.70 26.32
CA GLY A 126 -15.42 -12.00 27.74
C GLY A 126 -14.90 -11.01 28.79
N ALA A 127 -14.27 -9.89 28.43
CA ALA A 127 -14.09 -8.81 29.42
C ALA A 127 -15.29 -7.86 29.38
N GLN A 128 -16.33 -8.18 30.15
CA GLN A 128 -17.32 -7.18 30.55
C GLN A 128 -16.57 -6.07 31.29
N SER A 129 -16.27 -4.99 30.59
CA SER A 129 -15.92 -3.73 31.25
C SER A 129 -17.14 -3.33 32.09
N PRO A 130 -16.99 -3.02 33.39
CA PRO A 130 -18.10 -2.52 34.17
C PRO A 130 -18.62 -1.27 33.46
N ALA A 131 -19.94 -1.23 33.25
CA ALA A 131 -20.63 -0.16 32.55
C ALA A 131 -20.14 1.20 33.05
N ALA A 132 -19.30 1.84 32.26
CA ALA A 132 -19.08 3.27 32.37
C ALA A 132 -20.35 3.91 31.82
N GLU A 133 -21.31 4.18 32.71
CA GLU A 133 -22.40 5.12 32.47
C GLU A 133 -21.80 6.52 32.33
N PHE A 134 -21.19 6.80 31.18
CA PHE A 134 -20.85 8.16 30.75
C PHE A 134 -21.33 8.33 29.32
N ALA A 135 -22.60 8.75 29.24
CA ALA A 135 -23.23 9.55 28.19
C ALA A 135 -22.48 9.62 26.84
N GLU A 136 -22.77 8.68 25.93
CA GLU A 136 -22.73 8.96 24.51
C GLU A 136 -24.16 9.23 24.02
N GLY A 137 -24.39 10.49 23.69
CA GLY A 137 -25.63 10.93 23.08
C GLY A 137 -25.83 10.23 21.74
N LYS A 138 -26.95 9.52 21.64
CA LYS A 138 -27.78 9.31 20.44
C LYS A 138 -27.12 9.82 19.14
N THR A 139 -26.18 9.07 18.58
CA THR A 139 -25.88 9.20 17.16
C THR A 139 -27.15 8.75 16.43
N PRO A 140 -27.75 9.59 15.57
CA PRO A 140 -28.83 9.12 14.70
C PRO A 140 -28.25 7.94 13.94
N ARG A 141 -28.87 6.77 14.08
CA ARG A 141 -28.57 5.65 13.18
C ARG A 141 -28.89 6.18 11.79
N ASP A 142 -27.87 6.42 10.98
CA ASP A 142 -28.08 6.76 9.58
C ASP A 142 -29.01 5.68 8.99
N PRO A 143 -30.25 6.03 8.59
CA PRO A 143 -31.22 5.06 8.10
C PRO A 143 -30.69 4.37 6.84
N ALA A 144 -29.85 5.04 6.04
CA ALA A 144 -29.19 4.44 4.89
C ALA A 144 -28.21 3.33 5.32
N ALA A 145 -27.41 3.57 6.36
CA ALA A 145 -26.52 2.56 6.94
C ALA A 145 -27.27 1.36 7.54
N ALA A 146 -28.46 1.59 8.12
CA ALA A 146 -29.30 0.52 8.67
C ALA A 146 -29.99 -0.34 7.59
N MET A 147 -30.24 0.22 6.40
CA MET A 147 -30.88 -0.47 5.27
C MET A 147 -29.89 -1.23 4.36
N ALA A 148 -28.62 -0.84 4.36
CA ALA A 148 -27.55 -1.48 3.59
C ALA A 148 -27.47 -3.02 3.71
N PRO A 149 -27.54 -3.64 4.91
CA PRO A 149 -27.47 -5.11 5.02
C PRO A 149 -28.68 -5.84 4.42
N ARG A 150 -29.87 -5.21 4.41
CA ARG A 150 -31.08 -5.77 3.78
C ARG A 150 -31.00 -5.66 2.26
N LEU A 151 -30.60 -4.50 1.75
CA LEU A 151 -30.35 -4.32 0.32
C LEU A 151 -29.31 -5.32 -0.22
N ALA A 152 -28.22 -5.54 0.52
CA ALA A 152 -27.21 -6.53 0.17
C ALA A 152 -27.74 -7.97 0.17
N GLN A 153 -28.76 -8.27 0.97
CA GLN A 153 -29.44 -9.56 0.98
C GLN A 153 -30.39 -9.72 -0.23
N ASP A 154 -31.13 -8.67 -0.57
CA ASP A 154 -32.10 -8.68 -1.67
C ASP A 154 -31.40 -8.69 -3.05
N LEU A 155 -30.30 -7.95 -3.20
CA LEU A 155 -29.47 -7.97 -4.42
C LEU A 155 -28.72 -9.29 -4.64
N ARG A 156 -28.57 -10.11 -3.61
CA ARG A 156 -27.81 -11.38 -3.70
C ARG A 156 -28.47 -12.37 -4.67
N ALA A 157 -29.79 -12.33 -4.80
CA ALA A 157 -30.52 -13.15 -5.77
C ALA A 157 -30.33 -12.64 -7.21
N ALA A 158 -30.39 -11.31 -7.41
CA ALA A 158 -30.24 -10.66 -8.72
C ALA A 158 -28.80 -10.75 -9.27
N VAL A 159 -27.79 -10.70 -8.40
CA VAL A 159 -26.36 -10.69 -8.79
C VAL A 159 -25.69 -12.06 -8.62
N GLY A 160 -26.35 -13.00 -7.92
CA GLY A 160 -25.75 -14.29 -7.56
C GLY A 160 -25.31 -15.16 -8.74
N GLY A 161 -26.01 -15.07 -9.88
CA GLY A 161 -25.64 -15.80 -11.10
C GLY A 161 -24.53 -15.17 -11.93
N TRP A 162 -24.20 -13.89 -11.69
CA TRP A 162 -23.25 -13.14 -12.53
C TRP A 162 -21.83 -13.64 -12.33
N GLY A 163 -21.43 -13.97 -11.10
CA GLY A 163 -20.09 -14.46 -10.80
C GLY A 163 -19.76 -15.75 -11.56
N THR A 164 -20.66 -16.74 -11.49
CA THR A 164 -20.50 -18.02 -12.21
C THR A 164 -20.48 -17.82 -13.72
N ARG A 165 -21.36 -16.96 -14.25
CA ARG A 165 -21.42 -16.68 -15.69
C ARG A 165 -20.18 -15.95 -16.22
N LEU A 166 -19.66 -14.97 -15.48
CA LEU A 166 -18.43 -14.26 -15.82
C LEU A 166 -17.22 -15.20 -15.77
N GLN A 167 -17.21 -16.14 -14.82
CA GLN A 167 -16.17 -17.17 -14.74
C GLN A 167 -16.22 -18.13 -15.94
N GLU A 168 -17.40 -18.60 -16.34
CA GLU A 168 -17.58 -19.43 -17.55
C GLU A 168 -17.11 -18.72 -18.84
N ILE A 169 -17.45 -17.43 -18.97
CA ILE A 169 -17.04 -16.62 -20.13
C ILE A 169 -15.51 -16.47 -20.16
N PHE A 170 -14.90 -16.24 -19.00
CA PHE A 170 -13.45 -16.14 -18.87
C PHE A 170 -12.73 -17.47 -19.18
N GLU A 171 -13.24 -18.59 -18.65
CA GLU A 171 -12.68 -19.93 -18.89
C GLU A 171 -12.84 -20.38 -20.35
N SER A 172 -13.89 -19.93 -21.05
CA SER A 172 -14.15 -20.27 -22.45
C SER A 172 -13.44 -19.38 -23.47
N ALA A 173 -12.85 -18.26 -23.06
CA ALA A 173 -12.22 -17.30 -23.96
C ALA A 173 -10.81 -17.73 -24.34
N THR A 174 -10.50 -17.70 -25.63
CA THR A 174 -9.16 -18.09 -26.15
C THR A 174 -8.28 -16.89 -26.53
N SER A 175 -8.84 -15.69 -26.56
CA SER A 175 -8.14 -14.41 -26.75
C SER A 175 -8.90 -13.24 -26.10
N VAL A 176 -8.27 -12.08 -25.99
CA VAL A 176 -8.87 -10.86 -25.42
C VAL A 176 -10.00 -10.34 -26.31
N GLU A 177 -9.86 -10.44 -27.62
CA GLU A 177 -10.88 -10.09 -28.59
C GLU A 177 -12.10 -11.02 -28.50
N ASP A 178 -11.87 -12.33 -28.34
CA ASP A 178 -12.91 -13.35 -28.14
C ASP A 178 -13.63 -13.17 -26.80
N LEU A 179 -12.89 -12.82 -25.74
CA LEU A 179 -13.46 -12.46 -24.44
C LEU A 179 -14.41 -11.25 -24.57
N ARG A 180 -13.99 -10.20 -25.29
CA ARG A 180 -14.81 -9.01 -25.51
C ARG A 180 -16.10 -9.33 -26.25
N GLU A 181 -16.04 -10.15 -27.31
CA GLU A 181 -17.24 -10.56 -28.05
C GLU A 181 -18.19 -11.39 -27.20
N LYS A 182 -17.66 -12.34 -26.42
CA LYS A 182 -18.46 -13.17 -25.51
C LYS A 182 -19.10 -12.37 -24.37
N LEU A 183 -18.39 -11.38 -23.82
CA LEU A 183 -18.93 -10.46 -22.83
C LEU A 183 -20.05 -9.59 -23.41
N LEU A 184 -19.87 -9.07 -24.63
CA LEU A 184 -20.90 -8.28 -25.31
C LEU A 184 -22.16 -9.12 -25.64
N ALA A 185 -21.97 -10.39 -26.00
CA ALA A 185 -23.08 -11.30 -26.26
C ALA A 185 -23.86 -11.69 -24.99
N ALA A 186 -23.20 -11.76 -23.83
CA ALA A 186 -23.81 -12.08 -22.54
C ALA A 186 -24.43 -10.86 -21.82
N ALA A 187 -24.14 -9.63 -22.28
CA ALA A 187 -24.65 -8.39 -21.68
C ALA A 187 -26.19 -8.31 -21.55
N PRO A 188 -27.01 -8.81 -22.50
CA PRO A 188 -28.47 -8.82 -22.34
C PRO A 188 -28.98 -9.84 -21.31
N GLU A 189 -28.22 -10.91 -21.07
CA GLU A 189 -28.54 -11.95 -20.07
C GLU A 189 -28.10 -11.53 -18.65
N LEU A 190 -27.08 -10.67 -18.56
CA LEU A 190 -26.68 -9.94 -17.36
C LEU A 190 -27.65 -8.79 -17.11
N GLY A 191 -28.93 -9.14 -16.91
CA GLY A 191 -30.05 -8.21 -16.82
C GLY A 191 -29.84 -7.16 -15.74
N MET A 192 -29.51 -5.94 -16.16
CA MET A 192 -29.43 -4.76 -15.28
C MET A 192 -30.80 -4.31 -14.79
N ASP A 193 -31.89 -4.84 -15.36
CA ASP A 193 -33.27 -4.45 -15.05
C ASP A 193 -33.69 -4.85 -13.63
N GLU A 194 -33.35 -6.07 -13.20
CA GLU A 194 -33.67 -6.56 -11.85
C GLU A 194 -32.82 -5.83 -10.79
N TYR A 195 -31.55 -5.58 -11.11
CA TYR A 195 -30.67 -4.75 -10.29
C TYR A 195 -31.19 -3.31 -10.17
N ALA A 196 -31.59 -2.70 -11.29
CA ALA A 196 -32.11 -1.33 -11.33
C ALA A 196 -33.43 -1.20 -10.56
N ALA A 197 -34.31 -2.19 -10.63
CA ALA A 197 -35.57 -2.21 -9.89
C ALA A 197 -35.33 -2.27 -8.36
N VAL A 198 -34.44 -3.17 -7.90
CA VAL A 198 -34.12 -3.31 -6.47
C VAL A 198 -33.38 -2.08 -5.94
N MET A 199 -32.43 -1.52 -6.71
CA MET A 199 -31.71 -0.30 -6.34
C MET A 199 -32.63 0.92 -6.31
N GLY A 200 -33.55 1.04 -7.27
CA GLY A 200 -34.56 2.10 -7.29
C GLY A 200 -35.44 2.08 -6.05
N LEU A 201 -35.96 0.90 -5.68
CA LEU A 201 -36.77 0.72 -4.48
C LEU A 201 -36.00 1.04 -3.19
N ALA A 202 -34.72 0.68 -3.13
CA ALA A 202 -33.88 0.99 -1.97
C ALA A 202 -33.55 2.49 -1.84
N LEU A 203 -33.30 3.19 -2.96
CA LEU A 203 -33.09 4.64 -2.95
C LEU A 203 -34.36 5.40 -2.54
N GLU A 204 -35.53 4.96 -3.00
CA GLU A 204 -36.82 5.51 -2.56
C GLU A 204 -37.08 5.28 -1.07
N ALA A 205 -36.82 4.06 -0.57
CA ALA A 205 -36.96 3.73 0.84
C ALA A 205 -35.99 4.53 1.72
N ALA A 206 -34.74 4.70 1.30
CA ALA A 206 -33.75 5.53 1.99
C ALA A 206 -34.15 7.01 1.99
N HIS A 207 -34.67 7.52 0.87
CA HIS A 207 -35.14 8.90 0.77
C HIS A 207 -36.37 9.16 1.66
N LEU A 208 -37.31 8.21 1.74
CA LEU A 208 -38.45 8.30 2.65
C LEU A 208 -38.03 8.21 4.13
N ALA A 209 -37.10 7.32 4.47
CA ALA A 209 -36.59 7.18 5.82
C ALA A 209 -35.84 8.43 6.30
N GLY A 210 -35.00 9.02 5.45
CA GLY A 210 -34.33 10.28 5.78
C GLY A 210 -35.30 11.44 6.00
N ARG A 211 -36.42 11.49 5.27
CA ARG A 211 -37.46 12.51 5.50
C ARG A 211 -38.21 12.31 6.82
N ASN A 212 -38.46 11.07 7.23
CA ASN A 212 -39.07 10.77 8.51
C ASN A 212 -38.15 11.13 9.68
N ASP A 213 -36.85 10.83 9.57
CA ASP A 213 -35.88 11.19 10.62
C ASP A 213 -35.79 12.72 10.82
N VAL A 214 -35.80 13.50 9.72
CA VAL A 214 -35.86 14.97 9.80
C VAL A 214 -37.16 15.45 10.46
N GLN A 215 -38.30 14.79 10.20
CA GLN A 215 -39.57 15.14 10.84
C GLN A 215 -39.57 14.79 12.33
N ASP A 216 -38.98 13.67 12.73
CA ASP A 216 -38.83 13.26 14.11
C ASP A 216 -37.86 14.19 14.89
N GLU A 217 -36.78 14.65 14.26
CA GLU A 217 -35.90 15.68 14.83
C GLU A 217 -36.59 17.03 15.02
N LEU A 218 -37.41 17.46 14.06
CA LEU A 218 -38.18 18.71 14.16
C LEU A 218 -39.27 18.62 15.23
N ALA A 219 -39.95 17.47 15.35
CA ALA A 219 -40.93 17.21 16.41
C ALA A 219 -40.29 17.16 17.80
N ALA A 220 -39.08 16.61 17.92
CA ALA A 220 -38.32 16.59 19.17
C ALA A 220 -37.85 17.99 19.61
N ARG A 221 -37.51 18.89 18.66
CA ARG A 221 -37.14 20.29 18.94
C ARG A 221 -38.34 21.20 19.24
N GLY A 222 -39.55 20.85 18.80
CA GLY A 222 -40.77 21.61 19.09
C GLY A 222 -41.37 21.34 20.47
N ASN A 223 -40.89 20.30 21.16
CA ASN A 223 -41.36 19.88 22.49
C ASN A 223 -40.38 20.23 23.62
N SER A 224 -39.34 21.04 23.35
CA SER A 224 -38.40 21.59 24.34
C SER A 224 -38.63 23.07 24.59
#